data_AF-A0A7L1LBU2-F1
#
_entry.id   AF-A0A7L1LBU2-F1
#
_cell.length_a   1.000
_cell.length_b   1.000
_cell.length_c   1.000
_cell.angle_alpha   90.00
_cell.angle_beta   90.00
_cell.angle_gamma   90.00
#
_symmetry.space_group_name_H-M   'P 1'
#
loop_
_entity.id
_entity.type
_entity.pdbx_description
1 polymer ?
#
loop_
_entity_poly.entity_id
_entity_poly.type
_entity_poly.pdbx_seq_one_letter_code
_entity_poly.pdbx_strand_id
1 'polypeptide(L)'
;YHAQPSQGTEQEKMDYALNNKRRVIRLVLQWAALYGDLLQEDEAAMAFLEEFYVSVSDDTRMIAALKEQLPELEKIVKQVSEEPKAPQKKHKVLLQLFNTSDDRAQKRQPIRGSDEVLFKVYCIDQTYTTIRVPVSSSVKEVISAVADKLGSGEGLIIVKMSSGG
;
A
#
# COMPACT_ATOMS: atom_id res chain seq x y z
N TYR A 1 2.96 22.94 -0.93
CA TYR A 1 3.15 23.15 -2.39
C TYR A 1 2.57 24.48 -2.87
N HIS A 2 1.28 24.76 -2.62
CA HIS A 2 0.58 25.98 -3.08
C HIS A 2 0.73 27.22 -2.19
N ALA A 3 1.58 27.18 -1.15
CA ALA A 3 1.75 28.31 -0.24
C ALA A 3 2.41 29.50 -0.94
N GLN A 4 1.84 30.69 -0.75
CA GLN A 4 2.33 31.95 -1.29
C GLN A 4 3.00 32.79 -0.19
N PRO A 5 4.17 33.40 -0.46
CA PRO A 5 4.82 34.31 0.47
C PRO A 5 4.01 35.61 0.64
N SER A 6 3.82 36.03 1.89
CA SER A 6 3.05 37.24 2.24
C SER A 6 3.87 38.53 2.25
N GLN A 7 5.19 38.42 2.15
CA GLN A 7 6.15 39.53 2.25
C GLN A 7 7.19 39.45 1.13
N GLY A 8 7.83 40.59 0.84
CA GLY A 8 8.83 40.72 -0.22
C GLY A 8 8.28 41.34 -1.50
N THR A 9 9.19 41.68 -2.41
CA THR A 9 8.89 42.12 -3.78
C THR A 9 8.33 40.97 -4.60
N GLU A 10 7.61 41.27 -5.69
CA GLU A 10 7.05 40.22 -6.56
C GLU A 10 8.12 39.25 -7.09
N GLN A 11 9.32 39.73 -7.39
CA GLN A 11 10.43 38.89 -7.81
C GLN A 11 10.88 37.92 -6.70
N GLU A 12 11.08 38.42 -5.47
CA GLU A 12 11.45 37.57 -4.32
C GLU A 12 10.36 36.55 -4.00
N LYS A 13 9.09 36.94 -4.14
CA LYS A 13 7.95 36.04 -3.96
C LYS A 13 7.96 34.92 -5.00
N MET A 14 8.23 35.24 -6.27
CA MET A 14 8.34 34.25 -7.35
C MET A 14 9.49 33.26 -7.09
N ASP A 15 10.66 33.76 -6.70
CA ASP A 15 11.83 32.93 -6.40
C ASP A 15 11.60 32.03 -5.18
N TYR A 16 10.97 32.56 -4.14
CA TYR A 16 10.58 31.77 -2.97
C TYR A 16 9.59 30.68 -3.33
N ALA A 17 8.53 31.01 -4.08
CA ALA A 17 7.50 30.06 -4.49
C ALA A 17 8.09 28.92 -5.34
N LEU A 18 8.98 29.24 -6.28
CA LEU A 18 9.70 28.25 -7.09
C LEU A 18 10.53 27.30 -6.22
N ASN A 19 11.33 27.85 -5.30
CA ASN A 19 12.18 27.06 -4.41
C ASN A 19 11.36 26.19 -3.45
N ASN A 20 10.24 26.71 -2.94
CA ASN A 20 9.29 25.96 -2.13
C ASN A 20 8.71 24.77 -2.91
N LYS A 21 8.23 24.98 -4.14
CA LYS A 21 7.74 23.90 -5.01
C LYS A 21 8.81 22.82 -5.23
N ARG A 22 10.04 23.20 -5.60
CA ARG A 22 11.18 22.28 -5.79
C ARG A 22 11.49 21.44 -4.55
N ARG A 23 11.46 22.06 -3.37
CA ARG A 23 11.70 21.36 -2.09
C ARG A 23 10.60 20.36 -1.79
N VAL A 24 9.34 20.74 -1.99
CA VAL A 24 8.21 19.83 -1.80
C VAL A 24 8.26 18.66 -2.78
N ILE A 25 8.53 18.91 -4.06
CA ILE A 25 8.70 17.83 -5.06
C ILE A 25 9.81 16.87 -4.62
N ARG A 26 10.98 17.38 -4.22
CA ARG A 26 12.08 16.54 -3.73
C ARG A 26 11.68 15.70 -2.52
N LEU A 27 10.96 16.29 -1.57
CA LEU A 27 10.47 15.56 -0.40
C LEU A 27 9.53 14.43 -0.80
N VAL A 28 8.58 14.71 -1.69
CA VAL A 28 7.61 13.71 -2.19
C VAL A 28 8.33 12.58 -2.94
N LEU A 29 9.34 12.90 -3.77
CA LEU A 29 10.14 11.89 -4.46
C LEU A 29 10.85 10.95 -3.48
N GLN A 30 11.48 11.50 -2.43
CA GLN A 30 12.15 10.69 -1.40
C GLN A 30 11.17 9.86 -0.57
N TRP A 31 10.03 10.47 -0.20
CA TRP A 31 8.96 9.75 0.50
C TRP A 31 8.45 8.59 -0.36
N ALA A 32 8.15 8.81 -1.63
CA ALA A 32 7.64 7.76 -2.49
C ALA A 32 8.68 6.66 -2.77
N ALA A 33 9.97 7.02 -2.89
CA ALA A 33 11.05 6.05 -3.01
C ALA A 33 11.23 5.19 -1.74
N LEU A 34 10.97 5.77 -0.56
CA LEU A 34 11.06 5.07 0.72
C LEU A 34 9.97 3.99 0.87
N TYR A 35 8.72 4.34 0.53
CA TYR A 35 7.59 3.41 0.64
C TYR A 35 7.50 2.44 -0.54
N GLY A 36 7.89 2.88 -1.74
CA GLY A 36 7.84 2.08 -2.96
C GLY A 36 6.45 1.49 -3.19
N ASP A 37 6.40 0.19 -3.48
CA ASP A 37 5.17 -0.55 -3.73
C ASP A 37 4.19 -0.58 -2.53
N LEU A 38 4.64 -0.29 -1.29
CA LEU A 38 3.73 -0.24 -0.13
C LEU A 38 2.70 0.89 -0.25
N LEU A 39 2.97 1.90 -1.07
CA LEU A 39 2.01 2.96 -1.37
C LEU A 39 0.72 2.42 -1.98
N GLN A 40 0.76 1.28 -2.69
CA GLN A 40 -0.44 0.64 -3.24
C GLN A 40 -1.44 0.19 -2.17
N GLU A 41 -0.99 0.01 -0.93
CA GLU A 41 -1.86 -0.37 0.20
C GLU A 41 -2.53 0.85 0.87
N ASP A 42 -2.13 2.08 0.52
CA ASP A 42 -2.64 3.31 1.08
C ASP A 42 -3.35 4.15 0.00
N GLU A 43 -4.68 4.06 -0.03
CA GLU A 43 -5.53 4.77 -0.98
C GLU A 43 -5.35 6.30 -0.90
N ALA A 44 -5.14 6.85 0.29
CA ALA A 44 -4.94 8.30 0.47
C ALA A 44 -3.58 8.74 -0.09
N ALA A 45 -2.54 7.93 0.12
CA ALA A 45 -1.22 8.17 -0.44
C ALA A 45 -1.22 8.11 -1.98
N MET A 46 -1.96 7.16 -2.56
CA MET A 46 -2.14 7.04 -4.02
C MET A 46 -2.89 8.23 -4.60
N ALA A 47 -4.04 8.58 -4.02
CA ALA A 47 -4.81 9.74 -4.46
C ALA A 47 -3.99 11.03 -4.39
N PHE A 48 -3.22 11.20 -3.31
CA PHE A 48 -2.29 12.32 -3.16
C PHE A 48 -1.24 12.34 -4.28
N LEU A 49 -0.59 11.22 -4.60
CA LEU A 49 0.44 11.17 -5.65
C LEU A 49 -0.10 11.50 -7.03
N GLU A 50 -1.30 11.02 -7.36
CA GLU A 50 -1.95 11.30 -8.63
C GLU A 50 -2.30 12.78 -8.76
N GLU A 51 -2.94 13.37 -7.75
CA GLU A 51 -3.28 14.80 -7.74
C GLU A 51 -2.02 15.68 -7.71
N PHE A 52 -1.00 15.28 -6.96
CA PHE A 52 0.28 15.98 -6.89
C PHE A 52 0.99 15.97 -8.25
N TYR A 53 0.99 14.84 -8.95
CA TYR A 53 1.55 14.74 -10.30
C TYR A 53 0.85 15.65 -11.30
N VAL A 54 -0.48 15.71 -11.27
CA VAL A 54 -1.26 16.66 -12.10
C VAL A 54 -0.85 18.10 -11.78
N SER A 55 -0.80 18.45 -10.49
CA SER A 55 -0.42 19.80 -10.05
C SER A 55 0.98 20.21 -10.53
N VAL A 56 1.96 19.32 -10.41
CA VAL A 56 3.34 19.57 -10.88
C VAL A 56 3.39 19.65 -12.41
N SER A 57 2.69 18.76 -13.10
CA SER A 57 2.61 18.76 -14.57
C SER A 57 2.04 20.07 -15.10
N ASP A 58 0.97 20.57 -14.48
CA ASP A 58 0.33 21.84 -14.82
C ASP A 58 1.28 23.02 -14.63
N ASP A 59 1.98 23.07 -13.49
CA ASP A 59 2.96 24.11 -13.21
C ASP A 59 4.13 24.10 -14.20
N THR A 60 4.57 22.92 -14.68
CA THR A 60 5.70 22.84 -15.63
C THR A 60 5.38 23.49 -17.00
N ARG A 61 4.09 23.68 -17.32
CA ARG A 61 3.66 24.40 -18.54
C ARG A 61 4.00 25.89 -18.46
N MET A 62 3.97 26.47 -17.26
CA MET A 62 4.27 27.89 -17.01
C MET A 62 5.68 28.10 -16.43
N ILE A 63 6.20 27.12 -15.70
CA ILE A 63 7.45 27.21 -14.94
C ILE A 63 8.45 26.18 -15.50
N ALA A 64 9.24 26.61 -16.50
CA ALA A 64 10.21 25.74 -17.17
C ALA A 64 11.22 25.10 -16.19
N ALA A 65 11.55 25.80 -15.10
CA ALA A 65 12.48 25.39 -14.07
C ALA A 65 12.07 24.13 -13.27
N LEU A 66 10.82 23.66 -13.41
CA LEU A 66 10.31 22.43 -12.78
C LEU A 66 10.38 21.20 -13.70
N LYS A 67 10.62 21.39 -15.01
CA LYS A 67 10.61 20.30 -16.00
C LYS A 67 11.64 19.21 -15.72
N GLU A 68 12.75 19.54 -15.07
CA GLU A 68 13.81 18.58 -14.74
C GLU A 68 13.36 17.51 -13.74
N GLN A 69 12.41 17.83 -12.84
CA GLN A 69 11.95 16.89 -11.80
C GLN A 69 10.74 16.05 -12.24
N LEU A 70 10.05 16.46 -13.31
CA LEU A 70 8.83 15.82 -13.79
C LEU A 70 9.03 14.36 -14.23
N PRO A 71 10.10 13.99 -14.99
CA PRO A 71 10.28 12.60 -15.42
C PRO A 71 10.47 11.62 -14.27
N GLU A 72 11.12 12.05 -13.18
CA GLU A 72 11.32 11.22 -11.99
C GLU A 72 9.99 10.98 -11.26
N LEU A 73 9.18 12.03 -11.12
CA LEU A 73 7.86 11.94 -10.52
C LEU A 73 6.92 11.07 -11.37
N GLU A 74 6.92 11.27 -12.68
CA GLU A 74 6.14 10.46 -13.62
C GLU A 74 6.53 8.99 -13.54
N LYS A 75 7.83 8.69 -13.46
CA LYS A 75 8.32 7.31 -13.31
C LYS A 75 7.79 6.67 -12.04
N ILE A 76 7.84 7.36 -10.90
CA ILE A 76 7.35 6.83 -9.62
C ILE A 76 5.84 6.59 -9.69
N VAL A 77 5.06 7.59 -10.14
CA VAL A 77 3.60 7.45 -10.24
C VAL A 77 3.23 6.29 -11.17
N LYS A 78 3.90 6.14 -12.31
CA LYS A 78 3.71 5.00 -13.20
C LYS A 78 4.14 3.68 -12.57
N GLN A 79 5.24 3.62 -11.84
CA GLN A 79 5.69 2.38 -11.19
C GLN A 79 4.74 1.93 -10.08
N VAL A 80 4.21 2.88 -9.31
CA VAL A 80 3.29 2.57 -8.21
C VAL A 80 1.87 2.32 -8.73
N SER A 81 1.45 2.98 -9.83
CA SER A 81 0.12 2.81 -10.45
C SER A 81 0.06 1.65 -11.45
N GLU A 82 1.14 1.32 -12.18
CA GLU A 82 1.18 0.11 -12.99
C GLU A 82 1.13 -1.10 -12.06
N GLU A 83 -0.05 -1.71 -11.96
CA GLU A 83 -0.18 -3.11 -11.59
C GLU A 83 0.88 -3.88 -12.40
N PRO A 84 1.80 -4.61 -11.75
CA PRO A 84 2.80 -5.37 -12.48
C PRO A 84 2.09 -6.24 -13.52
N LYS A 85 2.43 -6.02 -14.79
CA LYS A 85 1.97 -6.82 -15.94
C LYS A 85 2.43 -8.28 -15.79
N ALA A 86 1.76 -9.06 -14.93
CA ALA A 86 1.56 -10.52 -14.94
C ALA A 86 1.08 -11.04 -13.56
N PRO A 87 0.23 -12.08 -13.50
CA PRO A 87 -0.95 -12.41 -14.28
C PRO A 87 -2.21 -12.29 -13.40
N GLN A 88 -3.12 -11.39 -13.76
CA GLN A 88 -4.47 -11.27 -13.20
C GLN A 88 -4.51 -10.87 -11.72
N LYS A 89 -5.57 -10.13 -11.38
CA LYS A 89 -6.10 -9.89 -10.04
C LYS A 89 -6.52 -11.21 -9.35
N LYS A 90 -5.63 -12.20 -9.31
CA LYS A 90 -5.76 -13.39 -8.50
C LYS A 90 -4.96 -13.08 -7.26
N HIS A 91 -5.67 -12.55 -6.27
CA HIS A 91 -5.24 -12.45 -4.89
C HIS A 91 -4.29 -13.63 -4.63
N LYS A 92 -3.01 -13.37 -4.38
CA LYS A 92 -2.03 -14.44 -4.20
C LYS A 92 -2.43 -15.17 -2.94
N VAL A 93 -3.16 -16.26 -3.10
CA VAL A 93 -3.56 -17.08 -1.98
C VAL A 93 -2.28 -17.75 -1.48
N LEU A 94 -1.80 -17.33 -0.30
CA LEU A 94 -0.61 -17.85 0.34
C LEU A 94 -0.87 -19.28 0.85
N LEU A 95 -0.97 -20.23 -0.07
CA LEU A 95 -1.30 -21.62 0.20
C LEU A 95 -0.14 -22.41 0.80
N GLN A 96 1.10 -22.00 0.56
CA GLN A 96 2.29 -22.83 0.78
C GLN A 96 3.34 -22.25 1.74
N LEU A 97 3.20 -21.00 2.21
CA LEU A 97 4.24 -20.38 3.04
C LEU A 97 4.45 -21.05 4.41
N PHE A 98 3.50 -21.91 4.84
CA PHE A 98 3.56 -22.60 6.13
C PHE A 98 3.71 -24.13 6.00
N ASN A 99 3.85 -24.68 4.79
CA ASN A 99 4.11 -26.11 4.62
C ASN A 99 5.62 -26.36 4.84
N THR A 100 5.96 -27.04 5.94
CA THR A 100 7.32 -27.46 6.32
C THR A 100 7.92 -28.56 5.43
N SER A 101 7.24 -28.93 4.34
CA SER A 101 7.62 -30.03 3.47
C SER A 101 7.74 -29.55 2.03
N ASP A 102 9.00 -29.41 1.63
CA ASP A 102 9.57 -29.73 0.31
C ASP A 102 10.27 -28.57 -0.41
N ASP A 103 11.51 -28.88 -0.75
CA ASP A 103 12.64 -28.02 -1.02
C ASP A 103 12.74 -27.77 -2.53
N ARG A 104 12.06 -26.73 -3.01
CA ARG A 104 12.30 -26.21 -4.36
C ARG A 104 12.28 -24.69 -4.35
N ALA A 105 13.45 -24.10 -4.06
CA ALA A 105 13.95 -22.82 -4.60
C ALA A 105 12.91 -21.75 -5.01
N GLN A 106 11.82 -21.59 -4.26
CA GLN A 106 10.83 -20.58 -4.55
C GLN A 106 11.42 -19.30 -3.97
N LYS A 107 11.89 -18.42 -4.86
CA LYS A 107 12.42 -17.12 -4.49
C LYS A 107 11.35 -16.42 -3.64
N ARG A 108 11.59 -16.32 -2.33
CA ARG A 108 10.66 -15.72 -1.38
C ARG A 108 10.30 -14.32 -1.89
N GLN A 109 9.01 -14.08 -2.08
CA GLN A 109 8.49 -12.77 -2.43
C GLN A 109 8.03 -12.06 -1.15
N PRO A 110 8.11 -10.72 -1.09
CA PRO A 110 7.52 -9.96 0.01
C PRO A 110 6.03 -10.27 0.15
N ILE A 111 5.56 -10.41 1.40
CA ILE A 111 4.14 -10.55 1.73
C ILE A 111 3.58 -9.15 1.97
N ARG A 112 2.44 -8.86 1.32
CA ARG A 112 1.67 -7.61 1.42
C ARG A 112 0.53 -7.75 2.41
N GLY A 113 0.05 -6.64 2.98
CA GLY A 113 -1.14 -6.66 3.84
C GLY A 113 -2.39 -7.09 3.07
N SER A 114 -2.47 -6.69 1.80
CA SER A 114 -3.55 -7.02 0.85
C SER A 114 -3.46 -8.43 0.26
N ASP A 115 -2.37 -9.17 0.48
CA ASP A 115 -2.29 -10.59 0.08
C ASP A 115 -3.33 -11.39 0.85
N GLU A 116 -3.91 -12.41 0.23
CA GLU A 116 -4.89 -13.28 0.91
C GLU A 116 -4.26 -14.58 1.40
N VAL A 117 -4.74 -15.07 2.53
CA VAL A 117 -4.31 -16.35 3.10
C VAL A 117 -5.50 -17.29 3.25
N LEU A 118 -5.29 -18.57 2.95
CA LEU A 118 -6.18 -19.62 3.46
C LEU A 118 -5.71 -20.02 4.84
N PHE A 119 -6.49 -19.68 5.87
CA PHE A 119 -6.12 -19.90 7.25
C PHE A 119 -7.10 -20.86 7.93
N LYS A 120 -6.59 -21.85 8.66
CA LYS A 120 -7.43 -22.81 9.40
C LYS A 120 -7.69 -22.29 10.81
N VAL A 121 -8.96 -22.07 11.14
CA VAL A 121 -9.40 -21.74 12.50
C VAL A 121 -10.04 -22.97 13.12
N TYR A 122 -9.49 -23.43 14.24
CA TYR A 122 -9.92 -24.66 14.90
C TYR A 122 -11.01 -24.38 15.94
N CYS A 123 -11.98 -25.28 16.00
CA CYS A 123 -13.01 -25.34 17.02
C CYS A 123 -12.53 -26.22 18.20
N ILE A 124 -13.25 -26.16 19.32
CA ILE A 124 -12.93 -26.93 20.52
C ILE A 124 -13.01 -28.46 20.30
N ASP A 125 -13.82 -28.91 19.35
CA ASP A 125 -13.99 -30.32 18.95
C ASP A 125 -12.91 -30.81 17.97
N GLN A 126 -11.85 -30.02 17.77
CA GLN A 126 -10.75 -30.24 16.82
C GLN A 126 -11.16 -30.21 15.33
N THR A 127 -12.41 -29.87 15.01
CA THR A 127 -12.78 -29.51 13.64
C THR A 127 -12.17 -28.15 13.28
N TYR A 128 -12.06 -27.84 11.99
CA TYR A 128 -11.57 -26.53 11.56
C TYR A 128 -12.36 -25.97 10.39
N THR A 129 -12.43 -24.64 10.36
CA THR A 129 -12.94 -23.88 9.23
C THR A 129 -11.78 -23.20 8.53
N THR A 130 -11.60 -23.45 7.24
CA THR A 130 -10.64 -22.69 6.42
C THR A 130 -11.29 -21.40 5.97
N ILE A 131 -10.76 -20.25 6.38
CA ILE A 131 -11.19 -18.91 5.91
C ILE A 131 -10.23 -18.39 4.85
N ARG A 132 -10.71 -17.47 4.00
CA ARG A 132 -9.92 -16.73 3.02
C ARG A 132 -10.02 -15.25 3.37
N VAL A 133 -8.94 -14.66 3.88
CA VAL A 133 -8.91 -13.27 4.36
C VAL A 133 -7.58 -12.61 4.00
N PRO A 134 -7.52 -11.26 3.88
CA PRO A 134 -6.26 -10.52 3.80
C PRO A 134 -5.30 -10.83 4.97
N VAL A 135 -4.00 -10.72 4.73
CA VAL A 135 -2.97 -10.87 5.77
C VAL A 135 -3.10 -9.78 6.83
N SER A 136 -3.50 -8.57 6.44
CA SER A 136 -3.75 -7.45 7.36
C SER A 136 -5.09 -7.52 8.10
N SER A 137 -5.85 -8.62 7.97
CA SER A 137 -7.18 -8.69 8.57
C SER A 137 -7.17 -8.61 10.09
N SER A 138 -8.15 -7.87 10.61
CA SER A 138 -8.35 -7.73 12.05
C SER A 138 -8.98 -8.98 12.66
N VAL A 139 -8.85 -9.17 13.99
CA VAL A 139 -9.52 -10.26 14.73
C VAL A 139 -11.04 -10.23 14.50
N LYS A 140 -11.63 -9.03 14.40
CA LYS A 140 -13.06 -8.84 14.12
C LYS A 140 -13.45 -9.41 12.75
N GLU A 141 -12.66 -9.13 11.71
CA GLU A 141 -12.89 -9.68 10.36
C GLU A 141 -12.73 -11.19 10.33
N VAL A 142 -11.74 -11.73 11.04
CA VAL A 142 -11.54 -13.18 11.16
C VAL A 142 -12.74 -13.84 11.85
N ILE A 143 -13.24 -13.25 12.94
CA ILE A 143 -14.45 -13.74 13.63
C ILE A 143 -15.65 -13.71 12.68
N SER A 144 -15.85 -12.62 11.93
CA SER A 144 -16.93 -12.51 10.95
C SER A 144 -16.84 -13.63 9.90
N ALA A 145 -15.66 -13.82 9.31
CA ALA A 145 -15.44 -14.84 8.27
C ALA A 145 -15.67 -16.28 8.78
N VAL A 146 -15.40 -16.54 10.06
CA VAL A 146 -15.69 -17.82 10.70
C VAL A 146 -17.18 -17.96 10.99
N ALA A 147 -17.82 -16.94 11.55
CA ALA A 147 -19.25 -16.91 11.85
C ALA A 147 -20.09 -17.15 10.59
N ASP A 148 -19.73 -16.50 9.48
CA ASP A 148 -20.40 -16.64 8.18
C ASP A 148 -20.37 -18.08 7.67
N LYS A 149 -19.26 -18.81 7.88
CA LYS A 149 -19.11 -20.21 7.45
C LYS A 149 -19.78 -21.21 8.38
N LEU A 150 -19.80 -20.93 9.68
CA LEU A 150 -20.42 -21.79 10.69
C LEU A 150 -21.93 -21.54 10.83
N GLY A 151 -22.46 -20.44 10.28
CA GLY A 151 -23.83 -20.00 10.51
C GLY A 151 -24.10 -19.67 11.98
N SER A 152 -23.06 -19.24 12.72
CA SER A 152 -23.12 -19.02 14.16
C SER A 152 -23.46 -17.56 14.50
N GLY A 153 -24.35 -17.37 15.47
CA GLY A 153 -25.04 -16.11 15.70
C GLY A 153 -24.31 -15.08 16.55
N GLU A 154 -23.49 -15.45 17.55
CA GLU A 154 -22.81 -14.47 18.42
C GLU A 154 -21.85 -15.12 19.44
N GLY A 155 -20.85 -14.35 19.92
CA GLY A 155 -20.01 -14.71 21.07
C GLY A 155 -18.70 -15.45 20.78
N LEU A 156 -18.30 -15.58 19.50
CA LEU A 156 -17.02 -16.19 19.15
C LEU A 156 -15.83 -15.35 19.64
N ILE A 157 -14.80 -16.03 20.14
CA ILE A 157 -13.50 -15.44 20.49
C ILE A 157 -12.39 -16.19 19.75
N ILE A 158 -11.29 -15.50 19.48
CA ILE A 158 -10.08 -16.10 18.91
C ILE A 158 -9.04 -16.24 20.01
N VAL A 159 -8.49 -17.45 20.14
CA VAL A 159 -7.45 -17.76 21.10
C VAL A 159 -6.24 -18.31 20.35
N LYS A 160 -5.05 -17.78 20.64
CA LYS A 160 -3.79 -18.37 20.21
C LYS A 160 -3.37 -19.40 21.27
N MET A 161 -3.29 -20.66 20.87
CA MET A 161 -2.85 -21.76 21.73
C MET A 161 -1.45 -22.23 21.31
N SER A 162 -0.59 -22.53 22.26
CA SER A 162 0.76 -23.04 21.98
C SER A 162 0.79 -24.56 22.05
N SER A 163 1.91 -25.19 21.67
CA SER A 163 2.07 -26.64 21.85
C SER A 163 2.04 -27.09 23.32
N GLY A 164 2.19 -26.18 24.28
CA GLY A 164 2.12 -26.46 25.71
C GLY A 164 0.71 -26.36 26.33
N GLY A 165 -0.31 -26.00 25.53
CA GLY A 165 -1.60 -25.51 26.05
C GLY A 165 -1.53 -24.01 26.23
#